data_AF-A0A4U0GRJ7-F1
#
_entry.id   AF-A0A4U0GRJ7-F1
#
_cell.length_a   1.000
_cell.length_b   1.000
_cell.length_c   1.000
_cell.angle_alpha   90.00
_cell.angle_beta   90.00
_cell.angle_gamma   90.00
#
_symmetry.space_group_name_H-M   'P 1'
#
loop_
_entity.id
_entity.type
_entity.pdbx_description
1 polymer ?
#
loop_
_entity_poly.entity_id
_entity_poly.type
_entity_poly.pdbx_seq_one_letter_code
_entity_poly.pdbx_strand_id
1 'polypeptide(L)'
;MMTTLLPLENAIDQHLRNDGSAAAPTLETFTTLCQQVLVDMSVVYKQYMSKAVLDQSTNQAHLILTHLSDKLSDTPAASNHMRVLQTLINQFEQYYGQHIKAENPIAHYQSQQLQALVAKRLPDITTQLKRKAVPIPYLDELVYAMASLFQPGKLPELQHYHRSYITRLLDALEHMANDQRDKPWPERFISLLVNIDFNYMGFYNRWADLQNAQLDIALTQGNVAAILMQMDIKLAWYRTKTQLAYDPYNRSLLHYMQEYLRFKKKEIKLSTESQASSAYAFIPLQLNGNQAKLFFHACYAVGLYDASSKEEAAKFVAQHIRTDFGTVLSPHSLRKYDKDKLAPHADFVIRKLKAMTKYLEDDFR
;
A
#
# COMPACT_ATOMS: atom_id res chain seq x y z
N MET A 1 -38.11 -2.51 -21.39
CA MET A 1 -36.90 -3.34 -21.49
C MET A 1 -36.89 -4.51 -20.51
N MET A 2 -37.34 -4.34 -19.26
CA MET A 2 -37.61 -5.49 -18.35
C MET A 2 -38.56 -6.56 -18.95
N THR A 3 -39.36 -6.21 -19.96
CA THR A 3 -40.28 -7.11 -20.67
C THR A 3 -39.60 -8.21 -21.47
N THR A 4 -38.34 -8.04 -21.92
CA THR A 4 -37.66 -9.04 -22.78
C THR A 4 -37.16 -10.24 -21.99
N LEU A 5 -36.82 -10.06 -20.70
CA LEU A 5 -36.32 -11.12 -19.82
C LEU A 5 -37.45 -11.82 -19.04
N LEU A 6 -38.61 -11.19 -18.90
CA LEU A 6 -39.75 -11.71 -18.14
C LEU A 6 -40.20 -13.13 -18.57
N PRO A 7 -40.26 -13.47 -19.88
CA PRO A 7 -40.59 -14.84 -20.30
C PRO A 7 -39.57 -15.88 -19.82
N LEU A 8 -38.28 -15.53 -19.83
CA LEU A 8 -37.21 -16.40 -19.37
C LEU A 8 -37.24 -16.56 -17.85
N GLU A 9 -37.45 -15.47 -17.11
CA GLU A 9 -37.63 -15.49 -15.65
C GLU A 9 -38.80 -16.38 -15.23
N ASN A 10 -39.97 -16.22 -15.87
CA ASN A 10 -41.13 -17.08 -15.62
C ASN A 10 -40.86 -18.56 -15.92
N ALA A 11 -40.12 -18.86 -16.98
CA ALA A 11 -39.75 -20.23 -17.31
C ALA A 11 -38.82 -20.84 -16.25
N ILE A 12 -37.83 -20.08 -15.75
CA ILE A 12 -36.96 -20.53 -14.66
C ILE A 12 -37.77 -20.79 -13.39
N ASP A 13 -38.69 -19.89 -13.04
CA ASP A 13 -39.56 -20.05 -11.87
C ASP A 13 -40.48 -21.27 -11.97
N GLN A 14 -41.04 -21.53 -13.16
CA GLN A 14 -41.83 -22.73 -13.41
C GLN A 14 -40.98 -23.99 -13.30
N HIS A 15 -39.76 -23.97 -13.83
CA HIS A 15 -38.83 -25.10 -13.74
C HIS A 15 -38.52 -25.44 -12.28
N LEU A 16 -38.20 -24.43 -11.47
CA LEU A 16 -37.87 -24.60 -10.04
C LEU A 16 -39.06 -25.06 -9.18
N ARG A 17 -40.30 -24.69 -9.55
CA ARG A 17 -41.51 -25.09 -8.81
C ARG A 17 -42.00 -26.50 -9.17
N ASN A 18 -41.77 -26.95 -10.39
CA ASN A 18 -42.40 -28.14 -10.97
C ASN A 18 -41.40 -29.27 -11.25
N ASP A 19 -40.34 -29.40 -10.45
CA ASP A 19 -39.24 -30.34 -10.68
C ASP A 19 -39.77 -31.77 -10.96
N GLY A 20 -39.72 -32.21 -12.23
CA GLY A 20 -40.22 -33.52 -12.70
C GLY A 20 -41.69 -33.60 -13.16
N SER A 21 -42.44 -32.49 -13.23
CA SER A 21 -43.83 -32.43 -13.71
C SER A 21 -43.92 -32.10 -15.21
N ALA A 22 -44.95 -32.60 -15.91
CA ALA A 22 -45.22 -32.31 -17.31
C ALA A 22 -45.48 -30.81 -17.61
N ALA A 23 -45.63 -29.98 -16.57
CA ALA A 23 -45.80 -28.53 -16.66
C ALA A 23 -44.48 -27.73 -16.58
N ALA A 24 -43.32 -28.39 -16.40
CA ALA A 24 -42.03 -27.72 -16.49
C ALA A 24 -41.69 -27.39 -17.96
N PRO A 25 -41.09 -26.22 -18.24
CA PRO A 25 -40.70 -25.86 -19.61
C PRO A 25 -39.68 -26.87 -20.15
N THR A 26 -39.89 -27.30 -21.39
CA THR A 26 -38.95 -28.18 -22.09
C THR A 26 -37.65 -27.44 -22.38
N LEU A 27 -36.55 -28.18 -22.52
CA LEU A 27 -35.24 -27.62 -22.87
C LEU A 27 -35.28 -26.83 -24.20
N GLU A 28 -36.08 -27.28 -25.16
CA GLU A 28 -36.27 -26.61 -26.45
C GLU A 28 -36.97 -25.24 -26.29
N THR A 29 -38.03 -25.20 -25.48
CA THR A 29 -38.72 -23.94 -25.13
C THR A 29 -37.74 -22.98 -24.43
N PHE A 30 -36.97 -23.49 -23.47
CA PHE A 30 -35.98 -22.69 -22.74
C PHE A 30 -34.88 -22.13 -23.66
N THR A 31 -34.40 -22.94 -24.60
CA THR A 31 -33.40 -22.54 -25.60
C THR A 31 -33.93 -21.44 -26.50
N THR A 32 -35.20 -21.57 -26.94
CA THR A 32 -35.87 -20.57 -27.77
C THR A 32 -36.01 -19.24 -27.02
N LEU A 33 -36.40 -19.27 -25.75
CA LEU A 33 -36.49 -18.07 -24.91
C LEU A 33 -35.12 -17.40 -24.75
N CYS A 34 -34.06 -18.17 -24.53
CA CYS A 34 -32.70 -17.63 -24.43
C CYS A 34 -32.26 -16.95 -25.74
N GLN A 35 -32.55 -17.55 -26.89
CA GLN A 35 -32.25 -16.95 -28.19
C GLN A 35 -33.06 -15.67 -28.43
N GLN A 36 -34.34 -15.66 -28.04
CA GLN A 36 -35.21 -14.49 -28.17
C GLN A 36 -34.66 -13.30 -27.39
N VAL A 37 -34.11 -13.51 -26.19
CA VAL A 37 -33.48 -12.44 -25.39
C VAL A 37 -32.37 -11.74 -26.18
N LEU A 38 -31.51 -12.49 -26.89
CA LEU A 38 -30.44 -11.87 -27.70
C LEU A 38 -31.00 -11.09 -28.89
N VAL A 39 -32.01 -11.63 -29.56
CA VAL A 39 -32.69 -10.97 -30.69
C VAL A 39 -33.32 -9.67 -30.23
N ASP A 40 -34.09 -9.70 -29.15
CA ASP A 40 -34.77 -8.54 -28.59
C ASP A 40 -33.77 -7.47 -28.13
N MET A 41 -32.69 -7.89 -27.48
CA MET A 41 -31.63 -6.98 -27.07
C MET A 41 -30.92 -6.34 -28.27
N SER A 42 -30.79 -7.05 -29.39
CA SER A 42 -30.23 -6.47 -30.63
C SER A 42 -31.16 -5.42 -31.25
N VAL A 43 -32.48 -5.63 -31.18
CA VAL A 43 -33.50 -4.67 -31.65
C VAL A 43 -33.47 -3.42 -30.78
N VAL A 44 -33.46 -3.61 -29.46
CA VAL A 44 -33.23 -2.57 -28.46
C VAL A 44 -31.97 -1.77 -28.80
N TYR A 45 -30.84 -2.45 -28.99
CA TYR A 45 -29.55 -1.80 -29.28
C TYR A 45 -29.62 -0.89 -30.50
N LYS A 46 -30.35 -1.29 -31.55
CA LYS A 46 -30.54 -0.49 -32.77
C LYS A 46 -31.48 0.70 -32.59
N GLN A 47 -32.40 0.65 -31.63
CA GLN A 47 -33.42 1.69 -31.40
C GLN A 47 -32.94 2.84 -30.52
N TYR A 48 -31.98 2.63 -29.62
CA TYR A 48 -31.50 3.68 -28.72
C TYR A 48 -30.37 4.52 -29.34
N MET A 49 -30.59 5.84 -29.43
CA MET A 49 -29.60 6.80 -29.95
C MET A 49 -28.60 7.30 -28.88
N SER A 50 -28.89 7.12 -27.58
CA SER A 50 -28.03 7.63 -26.49
C SER A 50 -27.29 6.52 -25.76
N LYS A 51 -25.97 6.69 -25.61
CA LYS A 51 -25.09 5.74 -24.93
C LYS A 51 -25.53 5.46 -23.48
N ALA A 52 -25.95 6.49 -22.74
CA ALA A 52 -26.33 6.35 -21.33
C ALA A 52 -27.50 5.38 -21.11
N VAL A 53 -28.53 5.44 -21.97
CA VAL A 53 -29.68 4.53 -21.87
C VAL A 53 -29.25 3.10 -22.20
N LEU A 54 -28.38 2.92 -23.18
CA LEU A 54 -27.84 1.62 -23.56
C LEU A 54 -26.96 1.00 -22.46
N ASP A 55 -26.11 1.81 -21.82
CA ASP A 55 -25.29 1.39 -20.67
C ASP A 55 -26.19 0.89 -19.53
N GLN A 56 -27.17 1.69 -19.10
CA GLN A 56 -28.09 1.34 -18.02
C GLN A 56 -28.86 0.05 -18.32
N SER A 57 -29.38 -0.03 -19.54
CA SER A 57 -30.21 -1.12 -20.05
C SER A 57 -29.47 -2.45 -20.12
N THR A 58 -28.28 -2.43 -20.73
CA THR A 58 -27.41 -3.61 -20.84
C THR A 58 -26.98 -4.07 -19.46
N ASN A 59 -26.61 -3.12 -18.59
CA ASN A 59 -26.20 -3.42 -17.23
C ASN A 59 -27.31 -4.08 -16.42
N GLN A 60 -28.54 -3.56 -16.50
CA GLN A 60 -29.68 -4.15 -15.81
C GLN A 60 -30.00 -5.56 -16.32
N ALA A 61 -29.95 -5.77 -17.65
CA ALA A 61 -30.16 -7.09 -18.24
C ALA A 61 -29.08 -8.10 -17.79
N HIS A 62 -27.81 -7.67 -17.74
CA HIS A 62 -26.71 -8.50 -17.23
C HIS A 62 -26.93 -8.92 -15.77
N LEU A 63 -27.31 -7.99 -14.90
CA LEU A 63 -27.60 -8.29 -13.49
C LEU A 63 -28.75 -9.29 -13.32
N ILE A 64 -29.83 -9.13 -14.10
CA ILE A 64 -30.96 -10.08 -14.08
C ILE A 64 -30.51 -11.46 -14.56
N LEU A 65 -29.78 -11.55 -15.68
CA LEU A 65 -29.28 -12.83 -16.20
C LEU A 65 -28.35 -13.53 -15.20
N THR A 66 -27.47 -12.78 -14.53
CA THR A 66 -26.60 -13.28 -13.47
C THR A 66 -27.42 -13.86 -12.32
N HIS A 67 -28.42 -13.12 -11.82
CA HIS A 67 -29.31 -13.62 -10.77
C HIS A 67 -30.06 -14.90 -11.23
N LEU A 68 -30.62 -14.90 -12.43
CA LEU A 68 -31.33 -16.07 -12.97
C LEU A 68 -30.42 -17.30 -13.05
N SER A 69 -29.15 -17.11 -13.42
CA SER A 69 -28.14 -18.17 -13.41
C SER A 69 -27.87 -18.67 -12.00
N ASP A 70 -27.69 -17.78 -11.03
CA ASP A 70 -27.40 -18.20 -9.65
C ASP A 70 -28.60 -18.97 -9.07
N LYS A 71 -29.82 -18.48 -9.31
CA LYS A 71 -31.08 -19.13 -8.88
C LYS A 71 -31.23 -20.55 -9.45
N LEU A 72 -30.82 -20.77 -10.70
CA LEU A 72 -30.89 -22.07 -11.35
C LEU A 72 -29.75 -23.01 -10.89
N SER A 73 -28.66 -22.47 -10.33
CA SER A 73 -27.48 -23.25 -9.92
C SER A 73 -27.72 -24.10 -8.69
N ASP A 74 -28.71 -23.74 -7.87
CA ASP A 74 -29.07 -24.46 -6.65
C ASP A 74 -29.81 -25.79 -6.91
N THR A 75 -30.12 -26.12 -8.18
CA THR A 75 -30.91 -27.30 -8.56
C THR A 75 -30.10 -28.29 -9.43
N PRO A 76 -29.69 -29.47 -8.91
CA PRO A 76 -28.88 -30.45 -9.64
C PRO A 76 -29.54 -31.01 -10.91
N ALA A 77 -30.87 -31.07 -10.95
CA ALA A 77 -31.65 -31.57 -12.08
C ALA A 77 -31.63 -30.62 -13.30
N ALA A 78 -31.17 -29.38 -13.15
CA ALA A 78 -31.25 -28.34 -14.17
C ALA A 78 -29.98 -28.19 -15.03
N SER A 79 -29.05 -29.15 -15.02
CA SER A 79 -27.72 -29.04 -15.67
C SER A 79 -27.77 -28.63 -17.15
N ASN A 80 -28.73 -29.15 -17.92
CA ASN A 80 -28.92 -28.78 -19.32
C ASN A 80 -29.47 -27.36 -19.50
N HIS A 81 -30.45 -26.94 -18.70
CA HIS A 81 -31.00 -25.58 -18.72
C HIS A 81 -29.94 -24.56 -18.30
N MET A 82 -29.14 -24.91 -17.29
CA MET A 82 -28.00 -24.12 -16.84
C MET A 82 -27.01 -23.87 -17.99
N ARG A 83 -26.62 -24.91 -18.73
CA ARG A 83 -25.68 -24.78 -19.85
C ARG A 83 -26.20 -23.84 -20.94
N VAL A 84 -27.51 -23.87 -21.21
CA VAL A 84 -28.14 -22.96 -22.17
C VAL A 84 -28.09 -21.51 -21.67
N LEU A 85 -28.42 -21.28 -20.40
CA LEU A 85 -28.35 -19.95 -19.78
C LEU A 85 -26.92 -19.40 -19.71
N GLN A 86 -25.94 -20.24 -19.38
CA GLN A 86 -24.52 -19.88 -19.43
C GLN A 86 -24.08 -19.47 -20.84
N THR A 87 -24.57 -20.18 -21.87
CA THR A 87 -24.30 -19.83 -23.28
C THR A 87 -24.87 -18.47 -23.63
N LEU A 88 -26.10 -18.18 -23.20
CA LEU A 88 -26.72 -16.87 -23.36
C LEU A 88 -25.89 -15.77 -22.69
N ILE A 89 -25.50 -15.93 -21.42
CA ILE A 89 -24.73 -14.93 -20.68
C ILE A 89 -23.40 -14.66 -21.38
N ASN A 90 -22.67 -15.70 -21.76
CA ASN A 90 -21.38 -15.55 -22.44
C ASN A 90 -21.52 -14.82 -23.78
N GLN A 91 -22.56 -15.13 -24.57
CA GLN A 91 -22.85 -14.43 -25.83
C GLN A 91 -23.27 -12.97 -25.58
N PHE A 92 -24.09 -12.72 -24.57
CA PHE A 92 -24.52 -11.39 -24.18
C PHE A 92 -23.33 -10.51 -23.80
N GLU A 93 -22.42 -11.03 -22.98
CA GLU A 93 -21.18 -10.35 -22.59
C GLU A 93 -20.25 -10.14 -23.79
N GLN A 94 -20.17 -11.08 -24.73
CA GLN A 94 -19.37 -10.94 -25.94
C GLN A 94 -19.87 -9.78 -26.83
N TYR A 95 -21.19 -9.65 -26.99
CA TYR A 95 -21.77 -8.62 -27.85
C TYR A 95 -21.84 -7.24 -27.17
N TYR A 96 -22.12 -7.22 -25.87
CA TYR A 96 -22.49 -5.98 -25.16
C TYR A 96 -21.57 -5.65 -23.98
N GLY A 97 -20.47 -6.38 -23.80
CA GLY A 97 -19.59 -6.27 -22.63
C GLY A 97 -19.02 -4.87 -22.35
N GLN A 98 -18.87 -4.02 -23.37
CA GLN A 98 -18.42 -2.63 -23.20
C GLN A 98 -19.40 -1.75 -22.41
N HIS A 99 -20.65 -2.19 -22.28
CA HIS A 99 -21.74 -1.49 -21.57
C HIS A 99 -22.03 -2.10 -20.19
N ILE A 100 -21.34 -3.19 -19.83
CA ILE A 100 -21.46 -3.84 -18.53
C ILE A 100 -20.51 -3.14 -17.56
N LYS A 101 -21.02 -2.76 -16.39
CA LYS A 101 -20.20 -2.13 -15.36
C LYS A 101 -19.16 -3.11 -14.81
N ALA A 102 -17.96 -2.59 -14.61
CA ALA A 102 -16.82 -3.35 -14.12
C ALA A 102 -17.06 -3.90 -12.70
N GLU A 103 -17.83 -3.16 -11.90
CA GLU A 103 -18.12 -3.44 -10.49
C GLU A 103 -19.27 -4.44 -10.31
N ASN A 104 -19.94 -4.86 -11.39
CA ASN A 104 -21.02 -5.83 -11.27
C ASN A 104 -20.51 -7.16 -10.68
N PRO A 105 -21.33 -7.87 -9.89
CA PRO A 105 -21.02 -9.24 -9.49
C PRO A 105 -20.93 -10.15 -10.72
N ILE A 106 -20.21 -11.25 -10.57
CA ILE A 106 -20.21 -12.34 -11.57
C ILE A 106 -21.08 -13.48 -11.10
N ALA A 107 -21.59 -14.26 -12.06
CA ALA A 107 -22.36 -15.46 -11.75
C ALA A 107 -21.49 -16.52 -11.07
N HIS A 108 -22.12 -17.36 -10.23
CA HIS A 108 -21.43 -18.39 -9.46
C HIS A 108 -20.61 -19.34 -10.35
N TYR A 109 -21.15 -19.75 -11.50
CA TYR A 109 -20.43 -20.60 -12.45
C TYR A 109 -19.17 -19.92 -13.02
N GLN A 110 -19.21 -18.60 -13.24
CA GLN A 110 -18.05 -17.84 -13.73
C GLN A 110 -16.97 -17.76 -12.64
N SER A 111 -17.38 -17.58 -11.38
CA SER A 111 -16.49 -17.65 -10.22
C SER A 111 -15.80 -19.01 -10.12
N GLN A 112 -16.56 -20.10 -10.22
CA GLN A 112 -16.02 -21.47 -10.22
C GLN A 112 -15.03 -21.71 -11.38
N GLN A 113 -15.35 -21.24 -12.58
CA GLN A 113 -14.45 -21.34 -13.74
C GLN A 113 -13.14 -20.59 -13.54
N LEU A 114 -13.20 -19.36 -13.00
CA LEU A 114 -12.01 -18.58 -12.66
C LEU A 114 -11.19 -19.25 -11.56
N GLN A 115 -11.84 -19.77 -10.52
CA GLN A 115 -11.17 -20.48 -9.43
C GLN A 115 -10.45 -21.74 -9.96
N ALA A 116 -11.12 -22.50 -10.83
CA ALA A 116 -10.52 -23.68 -11.48
C ALA A 116 -9.32 -23.28 -12.38
N LEU A 117 -9.43 -22.17 -13.10
CA LEU A 117 -8.32 -21.63 -13.92
C LEU A 117 -7.10 -21.30 -13.06
N VAL A 118 -7.31 -20.61 -11.93
CA VAL A 118 -6.25 -20.26 -10.97
C VAL A 118 -5.66 -21.52 -10.37
N ALA A 119 -6.49 -22.44 -9.87
CA ALA A 119 -6.04 -23.70 -9.26
C ALA A 119 -5.22 -24.56 -10.23
N LYS A 120 -5.55 -24.53 -11.52
CA LYS A 120 -4.81 -25.24 -12.56
C LYS A 120 -3.45 -24.63 -12.86
N ARG A 121 -3.35 -23.29 -12.96
CA ARG A 121 -2.15 -22.60 -13.47
C ARG A 121 -1.19 -22.17 -12.37
N LEU A 122 -1.71 -21.64 -11.26
CA LEU A 122 -0.90 -20.98 -10.24
C LEU A 122 0.16 -21.90 -9.57
N PRO A 123 -0.12 -23.19 -9.25
CA PRO A 123 0.87 -24.04 -8.59
C PRO A 123 2.15 -24.27 -9.40
N ASP A 124 2.03 -24.45 -10.72
CA ASP A 124 3.20 -24.63 -11.59
C ASP A 124 3.96 -23.30 -11.74
N ILE A 125 3.23 -22.20 -11.97
CA ILE A 125 3.80 -20.85 -12.03
C ILE A 125 4.63 -20.55 -10.78
N THR A 126 4.09 -20.76 -9.58
CA THR A 126 4.81 -20.47 -8.32
C THR A 126 6.02 -21.38 -8.13
N THR A 127 5.91 -22.66 -8.52
CA THR A 127 7.04 -23.60 -8.50
C THR A 127 8.19 -23.13 -9.40
N GLN A 128 7.86 -22.69 -10.62
CA GLN A 128 8.86 -22.18 -11.56
C GLN A 128 9.47 -20.85 -11.07
N LEU A 129 8.66 -19.92 -10.55
CA LEU A 129 9.16 -18.65 -10.00
C LEU A 129 10.03 -18.86 -8.76
N LYS A 130 9.74 -19.86 -7.93
CA LYS A 130 10.61 -20.26 -6.81
C LYS A 130 11.99 -20.73 -7.30
N ARG A 131 12.05 -21.50 -8.39
CA ARG A 131 13.33 -21.91 -9.03
C ARG A 131 14.13 -20.71 -9.56
N LYS A 132 13.45 -19.61 -9.89
CA LYS A 132 14.04 -18.32 -10.28
C LYS A 132 14.41 -17.43 -9.09
N ALA A 133 14.47 -17.99 -7.88
CA ALA A 133 14.80 -17.30 -6.65
C ALA A 133 13.88 -16.13 -6.28
N VAL A 134 12.63 -16.10 -6.80
CA VAL A 134 11.62 -15.15 -6.31
C VAL A 134 11.37 -15.44 -4.82
N PRO A 135 11.39 -14.42 -3.93
CA PRO A 135 11.21 -14.63 -2.49
C PRO A 135 9.93 -15.39 -2.15
N ILE A 136 10.07 -16.45 -1.35
CA ILE A 136 8.94 -17.29 -0.93
C ILE A 136 7.82 -16.47 -0.27
N PRO A 137 8.09 -15.51 0.64
CA PRO A 137 7.03 -14.70 1.22
C PRO A 137 6.18 -13.96 0.18
N TYR A 138 6.74 -13.58 -0.96
CA TYR A 138 5.96 -12.95 -2.03
C TYR A 138 5.05 -13.92 -2.76
N LEU A 139 5.54 -15.15 -2.99
CA LEU A 139 4.77 -16.21 -3.64
C LEU A 139 3.62 -16.68 -2.74
N ASP A 140 3.85 -16.74 -1.42
CA ASP A 140 2.83 -17.11 -0.45
C ASP A 140 1.70 -16.07 -0.40
N GLU A 141 2.02 -14.78 -0.41
CA GLU A 141 1.00 -13.72 -0.46
C GLU A 141 0.23 -13.71 -1.80
N LEU A 142 0.89 -14.05 -2.92
CA LEU A 142 0.21 -14.22 -4.21
C LEU A 142 -0.82 -15.36 -4.14
N VAL A 143 -0.42 -16.52 -3.61
CA VAL A 143 -1.32 -17.68 -3.46
C VAL A 143 -2.46 -17.36 -2.50
N TYR A 144 -2.15 -16.75 -1.36
CA TYR A 144 -3.14 -16.38 -0.37
C TYR A 144 -4.15 -15.37 -0.92
N ALA A 145 -3.70 -14.32 -1.61
CA ALA A 145 -4.59 -13.32 -2.19
C ALA A 145 -5.55 -13.95 -3.21
N MET A 146 -5.03 -14.81 -4.10
CA MET A 146 -5.87 -15.51 -5.07
C MET A 146 -6.88 -16.41 -4.37
N ALA A 147 -6.49 -17.16 -3.35
CA ALA A 147 -7.43 -17.98 -2.57
C ALA A 147 -8.48 -17.13 -1.84
N SER A 148 -8.06 -16.00 -1.26
CA SER A 148 -8.91 -15.07 -0.52
C SER A 148 -9.96 -14.41 -1.41
N LEU A 149 -9.62 -14.11 -2.66
CA LEU A 149 -10.53 -13.46 -3.62
C LEU A 149 -11.76 -14.31 -3.95
N PHE A 150 -11.65 -15.64 -3.88
CA PHE A 150 -12.77 -16.56 -4.10
C PHE A 150 -13.51 -16.93 -2.80
N GLN A 151 -13.10 -16.41 -1.64
CA GLN A 151 -13.75 -16.71 -0.38
C GLN A 151 -14.94 -15.78 -0.14
N PRO A 152 -16.15 -16.32 0.13
CA PRO A 152 -17.32 -15.51 0.44
C PRO A 152 -17.07 -14.59 1.64
N GLY A 153 -17.51 -13.33 1.53
CA GLY A 153 -17.42 -12.33 2.61
C GLY A 153 -16.03 -11.71 2.81
N LYS A 154 -15.04 -12.04 1.97
CA LYS A 154 -13.74 -11.35 1.97
C LYS A 154 -13.71 -10.23 0.94
N LEU A 155 -12.97 -9.17 1.28
CA LEU A 155 -12.72 -8.03 0.39
C LEU A 155 -11.35 -8.17 -0.32
N PRO A 156 -11.22 -7.69 -1.56
CA PRO A 156 -12.30 -7.20 -2.41
C PRO A 156 -13.24 -8.33 -2.84
N GLU A 157 -14.51 -8.00 -3.10
CA GLU A 157 -15.47 -8.96 -3.64
C GLU A 157 -15.14 -9.28 -5.11
N LEU A 158 -15.37 -10.52 -5.52
CA LEU A 158 -15.14 -10.95 -6.89
C LEU A 158 -16.17 -10.34 -7.86
N GLN A 159 -15.72 -9.33 -8.59
CA GLN A 159 -16.49 -8.54 -9.57
C GLN A 159 -16.13 -8.85 -11.03
N HIS A 160 -16.93 -8.38 -11.98
CA HIS A 160 -16.81 -8.64 -13.42
C HIS A 160 -15.44 -8.29 -13.98
N TYR A 161 -14.85 -7.17 -13.55
CA TYR A 161 -13.52 -6.76 -13.99
C TYR A 161 -12.42 -7.77 -13.62
N HIS A 162 -12.60 -8.56 -12.56
CA HIS A 162 -11.60 -9.55 -12.12
C HIS A 162 -11.37 -10.64 -13.16
N ARG A 163 -12.35 -10.92 -14.03
CA ARG A 163 -12.21 -11.90 -15.12
C ARG A 163 -11.06 -11.53 -16.05
N SER A 164 -10.97 -10.25 -16.40
CA SER A 164 -9.90 -9.71 -17.25
C SER A 164 -8.60 -9.59 -16.46
N TYR A 165 -8.68 -9.12 -15.21
CA TYR A 165 -7.53 -8.93 -14.35
C TYR A 165 -6.79 -10.23 -14.03
N ILE A 166 -7.50 -11.26 -13.56
CA ILE A 166 -6.92 -12.55 -13.16
C ILE A 166 -6.26 -13.23 -14.37
N THR A 167 -6.95 -13.27 -15.52
CA THR A 167 -6.39 -13.85 -16.75
C THR A 167 -5.08 -13.16 -17.12
N ARG A 168 -5.06 -11.82 -17.11
CA ARG A 168 -3.87 -11.04 -17.42
C ARG A 168 -2.73 -11.24 -16.42
N LEU A 169 -3.05 -11.31 -15.13
CA LEU A 169 -2.08 -11.60 -14.07
C LEU A 169 -1.44 -12.97 -14.30
N LEU A 170 -2.25 -14.01 -14.51
CA LEU A 170 -1.76 -15.37 -14.76
C LEU A 170 -0.92 -15.44 -16.03
N ASP A 171 -1.35 -14.82 -17.13
CA ASP A 171 -0.61 -14.80 -18.39
C ASP A 171 0.76 -14.14 -18.24
N ALA A 172 0.82 -13.01 -17.52
CA ALA A 172 2.08 -12.31 -17.28
C ALA A 172 3.02 -13.11 -16.38
N LEU A 173 2.49 -13.72 -15.32
CA LEU A 173 3.26 -14.57 -14.40
C LEU A 173 3.77 -15.83 -15.10
N GLU A 174 2.94 -16.47 -15.92
CA GLU A 174 3.32 -17.66 -16.70
C GLU A 174 4.38 -17.32 -17.75
N HIS A 175 4.24 -16.18 -18.44
CA HIS A 175 5.27 -15.71 -19.36
C HIS A 175 6.61 -15.49 -18.65
N MET A 176 6.59 -14.93 -17.44
CA MET A 176 7.79 -14.76 -16.62
C MET A 176 8.36 -16.10 -16.12
N ALA A 177 7.50 -17.04 -15.70
CA ALA A 177 7.89 -18.37 -15.25
C ALA A 177 8.61 -19.16 -16.36
N ASN A 178 8.06 -19.13 -17.58
CA ASN A 178 8.57 -19.89 -18.72
C ASN A 178 9.78 -19.24 -19.42
N ASP A 179 10.09 -17.96 -19.16
CA ASP A 179 11.22 -17.26 -19.79
C ASP A 179 12.57 -17.80 -19.28
N GLN A 180 13.33 -18.51 -20.13
CA GLN A 180 14.56 -19.20 -19.73
C GLN A 180 15.81 -18.32 -19.62
N ARG A 181 15.71 -17.01 -19.91
CA ARG A 181 16.88 -16.11 -19.88
C ARG A 181 17.39 -15.86 -18.46
N ASP A 182 18.68 -15.56 -18.31
CA ASP A 182 19.23 -15.11 -17.04
C ASP A 182 18.96 -13.62 -16.82
N LYS A 183 18.25 -13.29 -15.74
CA LYS A 183 17.70 -11.97 -15.44
C LYS A 183 17.54 -11.79 -13.93
N PRO A 184 17.50 -10.55 -13.42
CA PRO A 184 17.15 -10.26 -12.03
C PRO A 184 15.65 -10.54 -11.79
N TRP A 185 15.32 -11.80 -11.57
CA TRP A 185 13.94 -12.28 -11.47
C TRP A 185 13.18 -11.72 -10.25
N PRO A 186 13.76 -11.62 -9.04
CA PRO A 186 13.08 -10.98 -7.91
C PRO A 186 12.61 -9.56 -8.22
N GLU A 187 13.47 -8.73 -8.82
CA GLU A 187 13.14 -7.35 -9.17
C GLU A 187 12.12 -7.28 -10.30
N ARG A 188 12.22 -8.18 -11.29
CA ARG A 188 11.23 -8.25 -12.37
C ARG A 188 9.86 -8.72 -11.87
N PHE A 189 9.82 -9.60 -10.88
CA PHE A 189 8.59 -10.05 -10.24
C PHE A 189 7.88 -8.88 -9.55
N ILE A 190 8.61 -8.11 -8.72
CA ILE A 190 8.07 -6.90 -8.08
C ILE A 190 7.58 -5.92 -9.15
N SER A 191 8.40 -5.65 -10.17
CA SER A 191 8.02 -4.74 -11.25
C SER A 191 6.75 -5.20 -11.97
N LEU A 192 6.61 -6.50 -12.23
CA LEU A 192 5.41 -7.07 -12.86
C LEU A 192 4.17 -6.83 -11.99
N LEU A 193 4.24 -7.16 -10.71
CA LEU A 193 3.12 -6.97 -9.78
C LEU A 193 2.75 -5.50 -9.62
N VAL A 194 3.72 -4.58 -9.57
CA VAL A 194 3.47 -3.14 -9.56
C VAL A 194 2.82 -2.67 -10.86
N ASN A 195 3.29 -3.15 -12.02
CA ASN A 195 2.78 -2.70 -13.31
C ASN A 195 1.36 -3.22 -13.62
N ILE A 196 0.98 -4.38 -13.07
CA ILE A 196 -0.37 -4.97 -13.12
C ILE A 196 -1.26 -4.44 -11.97
N ASP A 197 -0.68 -3.70 -11.04
CA ASP A 197 -1.35 -3.17 -9.85
C ASP A 197 -1.95 -4.24 -8.92
N PHE A 198 -1.11 -5.22 -8.55
CA PHE A 198 -1.40 -6.20 -7.50
C PHE A 198 -1.35 -5.55 -6.11
N ASN A 199 -2.26 -4.61 -5.86
CA ASN A 199 -2.37 -3.80 -4.64
C ASN A 199 -2.96 -4.57 -3.44
N TYR A 200 -2.67 -5.87 -3.34
CA TYR A 200 -2.99 -6.66 -2.17
C TYR A 200 -2.05 -6.28 -0.99
N MET A 201 -2.64 -5.89 0.14
CA MET A 201 -1.87 -5.36 1.29
C MET A 201 -0.90 -6.38 1.89
N GLY A 202 -1.21 -7.68 1.87
CA GLY A 202 -0.29 -8.71 2.36
C GLY A 202 1.03 -8.71 1.60
N PHE A 203 0.97 -8.56 0.27
CA PHE A 203 2.18 -8.43 -0.56
C PHE A 203 2.98 -7.17 -0.21
N TYR A 204 2.30 -6.02 -0.08
CA TYR A 204 2.94 -4.77 0.32
C TYR A 204 3.66 -4.90 1.68
N ASN A 205 3.02 -5.54 2.67
CA ASN A 205 3.61 -5.75 3.99
C ASN A 205 4.90 -6.56 3.91
N ARG A 206 4.90 -7.69 3.17
CA ARG A 206 6.13 -8.48 2.96
C ARG A 206 7.21 -7.71 2.22
N TRP A 207 6.82 -6.87 1.27
CA TRP A 207 7.77 -6.01 0.59
C TRP A 207 8.41 -5.00 1.56
N ALA A 208 7.60 -4.36 2.40
CA ALA A 208 8.05 -3.40 3.41
C ALA A 208 8.95 -4.06 4.47
N ASP A 209 8.62 -5.26 4.94
CA ASP A 209 9.45 -6.03 5.88
C ASP A 209 10.86 -6.27 5.34
N LEU A 210 10.96 -6.66 4.07
CA LEU A 210 12.25 -6.85 3.39
C LEU A 210 13.03 -5.54 3.23
N GLN A 211 12.33 -4.43 2.95
CA GLN A 211 12.98 -3.12 2.87
C GLN A 211 13.48 -2.67 4.25
N ASN A 212 12.70 -2.90 5.31
CA ASN A 212 13.10 -2.59 6.68
C ASN A 212 14.36 -3.35 7.06
N ALA A 213 14.40 -4.67 6.83
CA ALA A 213 15.59 -5.48 7.10
C ALA A 213 16.83 -4.98 6.33
N GLN A 214 16.66 -4.55 5.07
CA GLN A 214 17.73 -3.95 4.29
C GLN A 214 18.19 -2.61 4.87
N LEU A 215 17.26 -1.76 5.31
CA LEU A 215 17.55 -0.47 5.90
C LEU A 215 18.24 -0.59 7.27
N ASP A 216 17.89 -1.58 8.09
CA ASP A 216 18.53 -1.83 9.40
C ASP A 216 20.00 -2.25 9.23
N ILE A 217 20.28 -3.12 8.26
CA ILE A 217 21.65 -3.49 7.87
C ILE A 217 22.38 -2.24 7.36
N ALA A 218 21.72 -1.45 6.52
CA ALA A 218 22.30 -0.25 5.93
C ALA A 218 22.61 0.84 6.97
N LEU A 219 21.81 0.93 8.03
CA LEU A 219 22.02 1.83 9.17
C LEU A 219 23.32 1.48 9.88
N THR A 220 23.53 0.19 10.14
CA THR A 220 24.74 -0.34 10.76
C THR A 220 25.98 -0.08 9.88
N GLN A 221 25.82 -0.09 8.56
CA GLN A 221 26.90 0.14 7.59
C GLN A 221 27.09 1.62 7.20
N GLY A 222 26.25 2.54 7.68
CA GLY A 222 26.31 3.96 7.33
C GLY A 222 25.96 4.29 5.88
N ASN A 223 25.27 3.40 5.15
CA ASN A 223 24.97 3.55 3.71
C ASN A 223 23.46 3.74 3.40
N VAL A 224 22.64 4.02 4.42
CA VAL A 224 21.17 4.19 4.32
C VAL A 224 20.75 5.17 3.23
N ALA A 225 21.42 6.32 3.11
CA ALA A 225 21.08 7.33 2.11
C ALA A 225 21.20 6.80 0.67
N ALA A 226 22.23 6.00 0.40
CA ALA A 226 22.42 5.38 -0.91
C ALA A 226 21.33 4.34 -1.20
N ILE A 227 20.97 3.52 -0.22
CA ILE A 227 19.90 2.52 -0.35
C ILE A 227 18.56 3.19 -0.62
N LEU A 228 18.20 4.23 0.15
CA LEU A 228 16.97 4.99 -0.08
C LEU A 228 16.93 5.65 -1.46
N MET A 229 18.06 6.18 -1.94
CA MET A 229 18.16 6.76 -3.28
C MET A 229 17.96 5.70 -4.37
N GLN A 230 18.55 4.51 -4.21
CA GLN A 230 18.35 3.40 -5.15
C GLN A 230 16.89 2.94 -5.19
N MET A 231 16.23 2.85 -4.02
CA MET A 231 14.80 2.53 -3.95
C MET A 231 13.96 3.58 -4.68
N ASP A 232 14.25 4.87 -4.49
CA ASP A 232 13.55 5.98 -5.15
C ASP A 232 13.65 5.89 -6.68
N ILE A 233 14.87 5.66 -7.17
CA ILE A 233 15.11 5.47 -8.60
C ILE A 233 14.30 4.27 -9.10
N LYS A 234 14.39 3.10 -8.44
CA LYS A 234 13.65 1.89 -8.85
C LYS A 234 12.15 2.15 -8.94
N LEU A 235 11.55 2.78 -7.92
CA LEU A 235 10.11 3.08 -7.92
C LEU A 235 9.72 4.10 -9.00
N ALA A 236 10.59 5.04 -9.34
CA ALA A 236 10.33 6.01 -10.42
C ALA A 236 10.25 5.37 -11.82
N TRP A 237 10.90 4.22 -12.02
CA TRP A 237 10.82 3.47 -13.28
C TRP A 237 9.54 2.64 -13.42
N TYR A 238 8.86 2.34 -12.31
CA TYR A 238 7.62 1.58 -12.35
C TYR A 238 6.47 2.42 -12.87
N ARG A 239 5.59 1.80 -13.66
CA ARG A 239 4.38 2.45 -14.19
C ARG A 239 3.24 1.46 -14.12
N THR A 240 2.16 1.83 -13.44
CA THR A 240 0.89 1.11 -13.55
C THR A 240 0.42 1.22 -15.01
N LYS A 241 0.50 0.11 -15.75
CA LYS A 241 0.17 0.07 -17.19
C LYS A 241 -1.32 -0.23 -17.41
N THR A 242 -2.03 -0.57 -16.35
CA THR A 242 -3.39 -1.10 -16.40
C THR A 242 -4.33 -0.19 -15.64
N GLN A 243 -5.56 -0.04 -16.16
CA GLN A 243 -6.69 0.47 -15.39
C GLN A 243 -7.33 -0.63 -14.53
N LEU A 244 -6.68 -1.79 -14.44
CA LEU A 244 -7.12 -2.94 -13.66
C LEU A 244 -6.16 -3.10 -12.48
N ALA A 245 -6.70 -3.43 -11.31
CA ALA A 245 -5.98 -3.65 -10.06
C ALA A 245 -6.53 -4.88 -9.33
N TYR A 246 -5.79 -5.43 -8.35
CA TYR A 246 -6.33 -6.53 -7.52
C TYR A 246 -7.59 -6.08 -6.78
N ASP A 247 -7.55 -4.90 -6.16
CA ASP A 247 -8.68 -4.23 -5.52
C ASP A 247 -8.84 -2.84 -6.17
N PRO A 248 -9.99 -2.53 -6.81
CA PRO A 248 -10.12 -1.29 -7.56
C PRO A 248 -10.46 -0.09 -6.64
N TYR A 249 -10.81 -0.36 -5.38
CA TYR A 249 -11.17 0.66 -4.39
C TYR A 249 -9.96 1.12 -3.58
N ASN A 250 -8.89 0.33 -3.57
CA ASN A 250 -7.62 0.70 -2.95
C ASN A 250 -6.75 1.55 -3.86
N ARG A 251 -5.79 2.26 -3.26
CA ARG A 251 -4.75 2.94 -4.03
C ARG A 251 -3.85 1.91 -4.71
N SER A 252 -3.07 2.35 -5.70
CA SER A 252 -2.15 1.45 -6.39
C SER A 252 -1.03 0.96 -5.48
N LEU A 253 -0.48 -0.21 -5.77
CA LEU A 253 0.68 -0.76 -5.07
C LEU A 253 1.86 0.22 -5.11
N LEU A 254 2.07 0.84 -6.28
CA LEU A 254 3.11 1.85 -6.47
C LEU A 254 2.94 3.04 -5.51
N HIS A 255 1.70 3.49 -5.33
CA HIS A 255 1.39 4.60 -4.41
C HIS A 255 1.81 4.25 -2.98
N TYR A 256 1.45 3.06 -2.48
CA TYR A 256 1.83 2.63 -1.13
C TYR A 256 3.34 2.51 -0.97
N MET A 257 4.05 1.96 -1.97
CA MET A 257 5.52 1.87 -1.96
C MET A 257 6.20 3.25 -1.93
N GLN A 258 5.65 4.23 -2.65
CA GLN A 258 6.15 5.61 -2.64
C GLN A 258 5.87 6.29 -1.29
N GLU A 259 4.70 6.07 -0.69
CA GLU A 259 4.38 6.59 0.66
C GLU A 259 5.31 6.01 1.71
N TYR A 260 5.57 4.69 1.68
CA TYR A 260 6.55 4.03 2.54
C TYR A 260 7.91 4.73 2.45
N LEU A 261 8.42 4.95 1.23
CA LEU A 261 9.73 5.56 1.04
C LEU A 261 9.77 7.02 1.54
N ARG A 262 8.69 7.79 1.32
CA ARG A 262 8.57 9.15 1.86
C ARG A 262 8.58 9.15 3.39
N PHE A 263 7.88 8.21 4.01
CA PHE A 263 7.86 8.05 5.46
C PHE A 263 9.26 7.70 6.00
N LYS A 264 9.93 6.69 5.43
CA LYS A 264 11.28 6.29 5.86
C LYS A 264 12.32 7.40 5.68
N LYS A 265 12.26 8.15 4.58
CA LYS A 265 13.12 9.33 4.38
C LYS A 265 12.92 10.40 5.46
N LYS A 266 11.68 10.61 5.94
CA LYS A 266 11.40 11.55 7.05
C LYS A 266 11.89 11.01 8.39
N GLU A 267 11.61 9.74 8.69
CA GLU A 267 12.03 9.07 9.92
C GLU A 267 13.55 9.14 10.11
N ILE A 268 14.31 8.81 9.06
CA ILE A 268 15.78 8.83 9.12
C ILE A 268 16.32 10.26 9.28
N LYS A 269 15.71 11.26 8.64
CA LYS A 269 16.09 12.67 8.84
C LYS A 269 15.91 13.09 10.30
N LEU A 270 14.75 12.79 10.88
CA LEU A 270 14.46 13.09 12.29
C LEU A 270 15.43 12.38 13.22
N SER A 271 15.73 11.09 13.00
CA SER A 271 16.71 10.35 13.80
C SER A 271 18.12 10.94 13.67
N THR A 272 18.53 11.39 12.48
CA THR A 272 19.84 12.02 12.26
C THR A 272 19.93 13.38 12.96
N GLU A 273 18.87 14.19 12.91
CA GLU A 273 18.78 15.48 13.62
C GLU A 273 18.77 15.30 15.15
N SER A 274 18.13 14.23 15.63
CA SER A 274 18.12 13.84 17.05
C SER A 274 19.50 13.37 17.53
N GLN A 275 20.23 12.61 16.71
CA GLN A 275 21.60 12.17 17.02
C GLN A 275 22.64 13.29 16.86
N ALA A 276 22.43 14.25 15.95
CA ALA A 276 23.27 15.44 15.87
C ALA A 276 23.19 16.31 17.15
N SER A 277 22.08 16.21 17.88
CA SER A 277 21.90 16.87 19.18
C SER A 277 22.68 16.17 20.32
N SER A 278 23.17 14.93 20.12
CA SER A 278 24.00 14.19 21.08
C SER A 278 25.50 14.17 20.71
N ALA A 279 25.95 14.96 19.75
CA ALA A 279 27.30 14.86 19.18
C ALA A 279 28.41 15.59 19.97
N TYR A 280 28.08 16.27 21.08
CA TYR A 280 29.09 16.95 21.89
C TYR A 280 29.36 16.16 23.17
N ALA A 281 30.60 15.69 23.35
CA ALA A 281 31.12 15.19 24.63
C ALA A 281 31.28 16.32 25.69
N PHE A 282 30.69 17.48 25.43
CA PHE A 282 30.77 18.70 26.20
C PHE A 282 29.49 19.53 25.98
N ILE A 283 29.22 20.48 26.85
CA ILE A 283 28.12 21.43 26.76
C ILE A 283 28.63 22.67 26.01
N PRO A 284 28.14 22.96 24.79
CA PRO A 284 28.46 24.21 24.11
C PRO A 284 27.68 25.38 24.74
N LEU A 285 28.40 26.41 25.18
CA LEU A 285 27.83 27.67 25.64
C LEU A 285 28.02 28.75 24.59
N GLN A 286 26.96 29.51 24.32
CA GLN A 286 27.03 30.72 23.50
C GLN A 286 27.59 31.92 24.29
N LEU A 287 28.80 31.74 24.81
CA LEU A 287 29.55 32.74 25.57
C LEU A 287 31.00 32.70 25.08
N ASN A 288 31.64 33.86 24.93
CA ASN A 288 33.08 33.91 24.72
C ASN A 288 33.87 33.56 26.00
N GLY A 289 35.20 33.41 25.90
CA GLY A 289 36.03 32.99 27.04
C GLY A 289 35.93 33.86 28.30
N ASN A 290 35.81 35.19 28.17
CA ASN A 290 35.69 36.09 29.32
C ASN A 290 34.26 36.08 29.90
N GLN A 291 33.24 35.95 29.04
CA GLN A 291 31.85 35.82 29.46
C GLN A 291 31.59 34.48 30.18
N ALA A 292 32.11 33.38 29.64
CA ALA A 292 32.04 32.05 30.26
C ALA A 292 32.71 32.03 31.64
N LYS A 293 33.81 32.77 31.78
CA LYS A 293 34.51 32.95 33.05
C LYS A 293 33.71 33.76 34.07
N LEU A 294 33.09 34.86 33.66
CA LEU A 294 32.15 35.62 34.51
C LEU A 294 30.97 34.75 34.94
N PHE A 295 30.41 33.98 34.02
CA PHE A 295 29.32 33.05 34.28
C PHE A 295 29.73 31.97 35.30
N PHE A 296 30.90 31.35 35.12
CA PHE A 296 31.49 30.41 36.08
C PHE A 296 31.62 31.02 37.49
N HIS A 297 32.15 32.24 37.60
CA HIS A 297 32.31 32.90 38.89
C HIS A 297 30.97 33.23 39.55
N ALA A 298 29.97 33.66 38.78
CA ALA A 298 28.63 33.91 39.30
C ALA A 298 28.00 32.61 39.82
N CYS A 299 28.02 31.53 39.02
CA CYS A 299 27.50 30.22 39.41
C CYS A 299 28.21 29.64 40.64
N TYR A 300 29.52 29.79 40.75
CA TYR A 300 30.28 29.36 41.92
C TYR A 300 29.92 30.18 43.17
N ALA A 301 29.74 31.50 43.04
CA ALA A 301 29.40 32.38 44.15
C ALA A 301 28.02 32.07 44.76
N VAL A 302 27.07 31.58 43.94
CA VAL A 302 25.74 31.17 44.40
C VAL A 302 25.64 29.67 44.73
N GLY A 303 26.76 28.93 44.71
CA GLY A 303 26.81 27.53 45.13
C GLY A 303 26.19 26.53 44.16
N LEU A 304 26.16 26.81 42.85
CA LEU A 304 25.57 25.92 41.84
C LEU A 304 26.45 24.71 41.47
N TYR A 305 27.71 24.66 41.93
CA TYR A 305 28.60 23.54 41.66
C TYR A 305 28.78 22.68 42.90
N ASP A 306 28.54 21.37 42.76
CA ASP A 306 28.85 20.37 43.77
C ASP A 306 30.34 20.03 43.72
N ALA A 307 31.17 20.92 44.26
CA ALA A 307 32.62 20.78 44.28
C ALA A 307 33.18 21.30 45.60
N SER A 308 34.16 20.58 46.16
CA SER A 308 34.78 20.91 47.45
C SER A 308 35.61 22.20 47.40
N SER A 309 36.04 22.61 46.20
CA SER A 309 36.84 23.82 46.00
C SER A 309 36.60 24.47 44.64
N LYS A 310 36.92 25.77 44.55
CA LYS A 310 36.90 26.54 43.29
C LYS A 310 37.83 25.96 42.23
N GLU A 311 38.92 25.31 42.65
CA GLU A 311 39.85 24.64 41.75
C GLU A 311 39.22 23.41 41.11
N GLU A 312 38.53 22.59 41.90
CA GLU A 312 37.83 21.40 41.43
C GLU A 312 36.69 21.77 40.47
N ALA A 313 35.87 22.77 40.84
CA ALA A 313 34.82 23.30 39.97
C ALA A 313 35.37 23.81 38.63
N ALA A 314 36.51 24.51 38.64
CA ALA A 314 37.15 25.01 37.43
C ALA A 314 37.68 23.88 36.53
N LYS A 315 38.20 22.79 37.10
CA LYS A 315 38.64 21.60 36.34
C LYS A 315 37.44 20.91 35.69
N PHE A 316 36.35 20.71 36.44
CA PHE A 316 35.14 20.07 35.93
C PHE A 316 34.51 20.86 34.78
N VAL A 317 34.38 22.18 34.95
CA VAL A 317 33.83 23.08 33.92
C VAL A 317 34.73 23.12 32.68
N ALA A 318 36.05 23.21 32.85
CA ALA A 318 36.99 23.21 31.72
C ALA A 318 37.00 21.90 30.92
N GLN A 319 36.69 20.77 31.56
CA GLN A 319 36.59 19.47 30.89
C GLN A 319 35.30 19.35 30.08
N HIS A 320 34.18 19.80 30.63
CA HIS A 320 32.85 19.52 30.08
C HIS A 320 32.19 20.70 29.39
N ILE A 321 32.76 21.91 29.39
CA ILE A 321 32.16 23.09 28.76
C ILE A 321 33.09 23.68 27.70
N ARG A 322 32.49 24.08 26.57
CA ARG A 322 33.16 24.81 25.48
C ARG A 322 32.36 26.06 25.12
N THR A 323 33.06 27.07 24.61
CA THR A 323 32.47 28.35 24.17
C THR A 323 31.93 28.26 22.74
N ASP A 324 31.36 29.36 22.24
CA ASP A 324 30.69 29.53 20.94
C ASP A 324 31.52 29.13 19.70
N PHE A 325 32.83 28.93 19.87
CA PHE A 325 33.76 28.49 18.81
C PHE A 325 34.52 27.19 19.15
N GLY A 326 34.01 26.37 20.07
CA GLY A 326 34.71 25.15 20.51
C GLY A 326 36.00 25.43 21.28
N THR A 327 36.24 26.68 21.71
CA THR A 327 37.47 27.06 22.40
C THR A 327 37.49 26.44 23.80
N VAL A 328 38.60 25.78 24.11
CA VAL A 328 38.87 25.12 25.40
C VAL A 328 39.08 26.18 26.48
N LEU A 329 38.30 26.10 27.56
CA LEU A 329 38.53 26.91 28.74
C LEU A 329 39.68 26.33 29.55
N SER A 330 40.67 27.15 29.92
CA SER A 330 41.75 26.72 30.82
C SER A 330 41.29 26.78 32.28
N PRO A 331 41.45 25.70 33.09
CA PRO A 331 41.15 25.72 34.52
C PRO A 331 41.89 26.85 35.26
N HIS A 332 43.13 27.14 34.85
CA HIS A 332 43.92 28.23 35.43
C HIS A 332 43.32 29.59 35.11
N SER A 333 42.85 29.79 33.87
CA SER A 333 42.18 31.03 33.46
C SER A 333 40.87 31.23 34.22
N LEU A 334 40.06 30.19 34.40
CA LEU A 334 38.79 30.24 35.13
C LEU A 334 38.94 30.58 36.62
N ARG A 335 40.10 30.34 37.23
CA ARG A 335 40.34 30.67 38.65
C ARG A 335 40.62 32.16 38.88
N LYS A 336 41.30 32.82 37.94
CA LYS A 336 41.79 34.20 38.11
C LYS A 336 40.67 35.22 37.90
N TYR A 337 40.18 35.90 38.95
CA TYR A 337 39.18 36.95 38.76
C TYR A 337 39.85 38.32 38.60
N ASP A 338 39.82 38.88 37.39
CA ASP A 338 40.38 40.19 37.06
C ASP A 338 39.24 41.13 36.72
N LYS A 339 38.87 42.00 37.66
CA LYS A 339 37.64 42.80 37.57
C LYS A 339 37.71 43.81 36.42
N ASP A 340 38.87 44.43 36.22
CA ASP A 340 39.04 45.46 35.19
C ASP A 340 39.01 44.85 33.78
N LYS A 341 39.60 43.66 33.62
CA LYS A 341 39.56 42.92 32.35
C LYS A 341 38.20 42.32 32.04
N LEU A 342 37.41 41.95 33.04
CA LEU A 342 36.11 41.30 32.87
C LEU A 342 34.94 42.28 32.80
N ALA A 343 35.07 43.48 33.36
CA ALA A 343 34.01 44.49 33.39
C ALA A 343 33.32 44.76 32.03
N PRO A 344 34.04 44.88 30.89
CA PRO A 344 33.41 45.11 29.58
C PRO A 344 32.49 43.97 29.11
N HIS A 345 32.60 42.78 29.71
CA HIS A 345 31.83 41.60 29.34
C HIS A 345 30.64 41.31 30.28
N ALA A 346 30.55 42.03 31.41
CA ALA A 346 29.57 41.78 32.47
C ALA A 346 28.13 42.05 32.00
N ASP A 347 27.88 43.12 31.25
CA ASP A 347 26.54 43.51 30.79
C ASP A 347 25.87 42.43 29.93
N PHE A 348 26.65 41.68 29.16
CA PHE A 348 26.12 40.56 28.38
C PHE A 348 25.64 39.43 29.29
N VAL A 349 26.47 39.03 30.25
CA VAL A 349 26.16 37.93 31.19
C VAL A 349 24.97 38.32 32.09
N ILE A 350 24.94 39.55 32.60
CA ILE A 350 23.83 40.07 33.41
C ILE A 350 22.51 40.03 32.62
N ARG A 351 22.51 40.44 31.35
CA ARG A 351 21.30 40.38 30.51
C ARG A 351 20.79 38.94 30.33
N LYS A 352 21.69 37.98 30.11
CA LYS A 352 21.30 36.56 29.99
C LYS A 352 20.74 36.01 31.30
N LEU A 353 21.35 36.32 32.44
CA LEU A 353 20.84 35.91 33.75
C LEU A 353 19.46 36.51 34.04
N LYS A 354 19.24 37.81 33.75
CA LYS A 354 17.92 38.44 33.89
C LYS A 354 16.86 37.80 32.99
N ALA A 355 17.23 37.42 31.77
CA ALA A 355 16.31 36.70 30.87
C ALA A 355 15.95 35.31 31.41
N MET A 356 16.92 34.59 32.00
CA MET A 356 16.65 33.30 32.66
C MET A 356 15.73 33.48 33.88
N THR A 357 15.96 34.50 34.70
CA THR A 357 15.06 34.82 35.83
C THR A 357 13.65 35.11 35.35
N LYS A 358 13.50 35.97 34.33
CA LYS A 358 12.18 36.28 33.77
C LYS A 358 11.48 35.03 33.24
N TYR A 359 12.19 34.17 32.51
CA TYR A 359 11.64 32.91 32.01
C TYR A 359 11.10 32.03 33.16
N LEU A 360 11.85 31.91 34.26
CA LEU A 360 11.41 31.14 35.43
C LEU A 360 10.23 31.79 36.16
N GLU A 361 10.18 33.13 36.19
CA GLU A 361 9.03 33.85 36.73
C GLU A 361 7.78 33.66 35.86
N ASP A 362 7.91 33.70 34.54
CA ASP A 362 6.77 33.53 33.62
C ASP A 362 6.18 32.09 33.66
N ASP A 363 7.00 31.06 33.89
CA ASP A 363 6.55 29.65 33.89
C ASP A 363 6.07 29.14 35.28
N PHE A 364 6.51 29.76 36.37
CA PHE A 364 6.31 29.23 37.73
C PHE A 364 5.82 30.24 38.78
N ARG A 365 5.58 31.50 38.42
CA ARG A 365 4.81 32.47 39.22
C ARG A 365 3.56 32.88 38.46
#